data_AF-A0A436HT59-F1
#
_entry.id   AF-A0A436HT59-F1
#
_cell.length_a   1.000
_cell.length_b   1.000
_cell.length_c   1.000
_cell.angle_alpha   90.00
_cell.angle_beta   90.00
_cell.angle_gamma   90.00
#
_symmetry.space_group_name_H-M   'P 1'
#
loop_
_entity.id
_entity.type
_entity.pdbx_description
1 polymer ?
#
loop_
_entity_poly.entity_id
_entity_poly.type
_entity_poly.pdbx_seq_one_letter_code
_entity_poly.pdbx_strand_id
1 'polypeptide(L)'
;MRQALAMLLPLTLALVACQREERDTRPQSALGSGEQPTPVTTLEPGGQRPSPTDNKAASFEANAFHMSEGKRLFGWFNCSGCHANGGGGMGPALMDEKWLYGSSIESIHATIRDGRPNGMPSFGQKIPDDQIWELAAYVRALGGNAPSSAAPQRNDGMMVHPSENRLPDAATLGKSP
;
A
#
# COMPACT_ATOMS: atom_id res chain seq x y z
N MET A 1 -56.16 15.27 10.51
CA MET A 1 -55.09 15.64 9.55
C MET A 1 -53.67 15.43 10.07
N ARG A 2 -53.38 15.48 11.38
CA ARG A 2 -52.02 15.32 11.92
C ARG A 2 -51.45 13.89 11.94
N GLN A 3 -52.29 12.86 11.86
CA GLN A 3 -51.82 11.46 11.90
C GLN A 3 -51.38 10.89 10.54
N ALA A 4 -51.81 11.50 9.43
CA ALA A 4 -51.41 11.06 8.08
C ALA A 4 -49.94 11.39 7.78
N LEU A 5 -49.38 12.44 8.41
CA LEU A 5 -47.99 12.87 8.19
C LEU A 5 -46.97 11.98 8.91
N ALA A 6 -47.38 11.30 10.00
CA ALA A 6 -46.48 10.48 10.82
C ALA A 6 -46.16 9.10 10.22
N MET A 7 -46.99 8.60 9.29
CA MET A 7 -46.74 7.32 8.60
C MET A 7 -46.03 7.47 7.24
N LEU A 8 -45.94 8.69 6.70
CA LEU A 8 -45.20 8.93 5.45
C LEU A 8 -43.68 8.89 5.65
N LEU A 9 -43.20 9.31 6.84
CA LEU A 9 -41.77 9.40 7.16
C LEU A 9 -41.03 8.04 7.18
N PRO A 10 -41.55 6.94 7.78
CA PRO A 10 -40.87 5.65 7.71
C PRO A 10 -40.92 5.04 6.30
N LEU A 11 -41.97 5.32 5.53
CA LEU A 11 -42.12 4.78 4.17
C LEU A 11 -41.12 5.40 3.20
N THR A 12 -40.88 6.71 3.28
CA THR A 12 -39.85 7.38 2.47
C THR A 12 -38.44 6.93 2.82
N LEU A 13 -38.17 6.60 4.10
CA LEU A 13 -36.85 6.14 4.52
C LEU A 13 -36.52 4.73 4.00
N ALA A 14 -37.53 3.86 3.90
CA ALA A 14 -37.39 2.51 3.34
C ALA A 14 -37.12 2.52 1.82
N LEU A 15 -37.71 3.47 1.07
CA LEU A 15 -37.53 3.59 -0.38
C LEU A 15 -36.12 4.09 -0.77
N VAL A 16 -35.49 4.94 0.06
CA VAL A 16 -34.11 5.41 -0.18
C VAL A 16 -33.07 4.31 0.07
N ALA A 17 -33.34 3.37 0.99
CA ALA A 17 -32.45 2.25 1.29
C ALA A 17 -32.37 1.18 0.18
N CYS A 18 -33.26 1.21 -0.82
CA CYS A 18 -33.26 0.28 -1.95
C CYS A 18 -32.29 0.68 -3.09
N GLN A 19 -31.72 1.88 -3.10
CA GLN A 19 -30.66 2.24 -4.06
C GLN A 19 -29.28 1.75 -3.61
N ARG A 20 -29.24 0.52 -3.08
CA ARG A 20 -28.03 -0.17 -2.66
C ARG A 20 -27.25 -0.59 -3.90
N GLU A 21 -26.40 0.33 -4.35
CA GLU A 21 -25.04 0.11 -4.86
C GLU A 21 -24.87 -1.16 -5.71
N GLU A 22 -25.03 -1.02 -7.02
CA GLU A 22 -24.58 -2.01 -7.98
C GLU A 22 -23.05 -2.11 -7.87
N ARG A 23 -22.56 -3.12 -7.14
CA ARG A 23 -21.16 -3.49 -7.22
C ARG A 23 -20.97 -4.21 -8.55
N ASP A 24 -20.36 -3.52 -9.50
CA ASP A 24 -19.82 -4.11 -10.72
C ASP A 24 -18.82 -5.21 -10.34
N THR A 25 -19.31 -6.44 -10.23
CA THR A 25 -18.44 -7.61 -10.10
C THR A 25 -17.81 -7.87 -11.46
N ARG A 26 -16.54 -7.49 -11.58
CA ARG A 26 -15.54 -8.04 -12.50
C ARG A 26 -15.89 -7.91 -13.99
N PRO A 27 -15.26 -6.99 -14.73
CA PRO A 27 -15.13 -7.15 -16.17
C PRO A 27 -14.49 -8.51 -16.44
N GLN A 28 -15.16 -9.28 -17.29
CA GLN A 28 -14.73 -10.57 -17.81
C GLN A 28 -13.22 -10.55 -18.10
N SER A 29 -12.48 -11.47 -17.47
CA SER A 29 -11.05 -11.65 -17.73
C SER A 29 -10.83 -11.62 -19.24
N ALA A 30 -10.08 -10.62 -19.72
CA ALA A 30 -9.67 -10.53 -21.10
C ALA A 30 -8.66 -11.65 -21.39
N LEU A 31 -9.15 -12.89 -21.50
CA LEU A 31 -8.54 -13.90 -22.35
C LEU A 31 -8.91 -13.53 -23.79
N GLY A 32 -8.45 -12.36 -24.20
CA GLY A 32 -8.33 -11.96 -25.59
C GLY A 32 -6.92 -12.26 -26.01
N SER A 33 -6.78 -13.15 -26.99
CA SER A 33 -5.52 -13.52 -27.62
C SER A 33 -4.76 -12.29 -28.10
N GLY A 34 -3.81 -11.82 -27.29
CA GLY A 34 -2.75 -10.92 -27.72
C GLY A 34 -1.44 -11.66 -27.50
N GLU A 35 -0.82 -12.09 -28.61
CA GLU A 35 0.56 -12.56 -28.66
C GLU A 35 1.44 -11.55 -27.90
N GLN A 36 1.81 -11.86 -26.66
CA GLN A 36 2.79 -11.07 -25.92
C GLN A 36 4.15 -11.45 -26.50
N PRO A 37 4.89 -10.52 -27.14
CA PRO A 37 6.22 -10.84 -27.62
C PRO A 37 7.06 -11.30 -26.44
N THR A 38 7.66 -12.48 -26.56
CA THR A 38 8.60 -13.00 -25.56
C THR A 38 9.71 -11.96 -25.37
N PRO A 39 9.88 -11.40 -24.16
CA PRO A 39 10.92 -10.43 -23.94
C PRO A 39 12.27 -11.16 -24.00
N VAL A 40 12.98 -10.99 -25.12
CA VAL A 40 14.40 -11.30 -25.17
C VAL A 40 15.10 -10.42 -24.14
N THR A 41 15.59 -11.03 -23.08
CA THR A 41 16.26 -10.31 -22.00
C THR A 41 17.62 -9.85 -22.49
N THR A 42 17.73 -8.58 -22.86
CA THR A 42 19.02 -7.91 -22.97
C THR A 42 19.61 -7.82 -21.56
N LEU A 43 20.85 -8.29 -21.37
CA LEU A 43 21.59 -8.20 -20.12
C LEU A 43 21.94 -6.73 -19.82
N GLU A 44 21.00 -5.99 -19.25
CA GLU A 44 21.22 -4.65 -18.73
C GLU A 44 21.62 -4.75 -17.23
N PRO A 45 22.75 -4.16 -16.78
CA PRO A 45 23.12 -4.14 -15.37
C PRO A 45 22.17 -3.23 -14.58
N GLY A 46 21.16 -3.84 -13.94
CA GLY A 46 20.16 -3.16 -13.13
C GLY A 46 18.76 -3.54 -13.60
N GLY A 47 17.97 -4.14 -12.71
CA GLY A 47 16.62 -4.61 -13.04
C GLY A 47 15.80 -3.55 -13.76
N GLN A 48 15.15 -3.95 -14.84
CA GLN A 48 14.34 -3.09 -15.70
C GLN A 48 13.45 -2.20 -14.84
N ARG A 49 13.67 -0.88 -14.86
CA ARG A 49 12.72 0.06 -14.27
C ARG A 49 11.39 -0.12 -15.02
N PRO A 50 10.25 -0.29 -14.33
CA PRO A 50 8.95 -0.32 -14.99
C PRO A 50 8.78 0.91 -15.90
N SER A 51 8.12 0.71 -17.05
CA SER A 51 7.93 1.77 -18.04
C SER A 51 7.07 2.89 -17.43
N PRO A 52 7.39 4.18 -17.64
CA PRO A 52 6.58 5.30 -17.16
C PRO A 52 5.12 5.31 -17.64
N THR A 53 4.76 4.46 -18.61
CA THR A 53 3.42 4.32 -19.18
C THR A 53 2.54 3.32 -18.43
N ASP A 54 3.09 2.56 -17.50
CA ASP A 54 2.37 1.49 -16.83
C ASP A 54 1.67 2.09 -15.59
N ASN A 55 0.45 2.58 -15.77
CA ASN A 55 -0.40 3.11 -14.69
C ASN A 55 -0.76 2.07 -13.60
N LYS A 56 -0.17 0.87 -13.66
CA LYS A 56 -0.33 -0.20 -12.68
C LYS A 56 0.03 0.30 -11.28
N ALA A 57 1.18 0.93 -11.12
CA ALA A 57 1.57 1.56 -9.85
C ALA A 57 0.45 2.42 -9.24
N ALA A 58 -0.09 3.37 -10.01
CA ALA A 58 -1.14 4.26 -9.57
C ALA A 58 -2.45 3.54 -9.22
N SER A 59 -2.82 2.48 -9.95
CA SER A 59 -4.07 1.74 -9.69
C SER A 59 -4.06 0.99 -8.36
N PHE A 60 -2.89 0.49 -7.92
CA PHE A 60 -2.75 -0.20 -6.64
C PHE A 60 -2.70 0.80 -5.47
N GLU A 61 -2.05 1.95 -5.65
CA GLU A 61 -1.97 2.98 -4.61
C GLU A 61 -3.27 3.73 -4.38
N ALA A 62 -4.07 3.93 -5.42
CA ALA A 62 -5.32 4.68 -5.33
C ALA A 62 -6.52 3.84 -4.87
N ASN A 63 -6.33 2.55 -4.60
CA ASN A 63 -7.42 1.63 -4.29
C ASN A 63 -7.30 1.06 -2.86
N ALA A 64 -8.29 1.35 -2.02
CA ALA A 64 -8.36 0.89 -0.64
C ALA A 64 -8.39 -0.65 -0.51
N PHE A 65 -8.91 -1.37 -1.51
CA PHE A 65 -8.88 -2.83 -1.54
C PHE A 65 -7.44 -3.35 -1.61
N HIS A 66 -6.65 -2.89 -2.57
CA HIS A 66 -5.26 -3.30 -2.75
C HIS A 66 -4.40 -2.94 -1.53
N MET A 67 -4.67 -1.81 -0.89
CA MET A 67 -4.01 -1.40 0.35
C MET A 67 -4.35 -2.31 1.54
N SER A 68 -5.62 -2.73 1.64
CA SER A 68 -6.07 -3.64 2.70
C SER A 68 -5.52 -5.05 2.51
N GLU A 69 -5.48 -5.53 1.26
CA GLU A 69 -4.82 -6.79 0.91
C GLU A 69 -3.32 -6.72 1.19
N GLY A 70 -2.64 -5.63 0.80
CA GLY A 70 -1.23 -5.41 1.11
C GLY A 70 -0.94 -5.50 2.61
N LYS A 71 -1.79 -4.91 3.46
CA LYS A 71 -1.70 -5.06 4.93
C LYS A 71 -1.82 -6.50 5.39
N ARG A 72 -2.79 -7.25 4.85
CA ARG A 72 -3.00 -8.67 5.15
C ARG A 72 -1.78 -9.51 4.75
N LEU A 73 -1.25 -9.27 3.57
CA LEU A 73 -0.09 -9.98 3.02
C LEU A 73 1.19 -9.67 3.78
N PHE A 74 1.36 -8.43 4.25
CA PHE A 74 2.52 -8.02 5.06
C PHE A 74 2.63 -8.86 6.33
N GLY A 75 1.50 -9.17 6.97
CA GLY A 75 1.44 -10.12 8.08
C GLY A 75 1.65 -11.57 7.64
N TRP A 76 0.98 -12.02 6.58
CA TRP A 76 1.04 -13.40 6.09
C TRP A 76 2.47 -13.82 5.76
N PHE A 77 3.19 -13.00 4.99
CA PHE A 77 4.56 -13.29 4.55
C PHE A 77 5.62 -12.91 5.59
N ASN A 78 5.21 -12.64 6.84
CA ASN A 78 6.08 -12.32 7.97
C ASN A 78 7.03 -11.15 7.69
N CYS A 79 6.59 -10.16 6.91
CA CYS A 79 7.36 -8.94 6.69
C CYS A 79 7.56 -8.19 8.01
N SER A 80 6.57 -8.28 8.91
CA SER A 80 6.64 -7.72 10.25
C SER A 80 7.67 -8.37 11.16
N GLY A 81 8.07 -9.62 10.89
CA GLY A 81 9.12 -10.28 11.67
C GLY A 81 10.47 -9.56 11.58
N CYS A 82 10.76 -8.93 10.44
CA CYS A 82 12.00 -8.18 10.25
C CYS A 82 11.81 -6.67 10.38
N HIS A 83 10.70 -6.13 9.86
CA HIS A 83 10.45 -4.68 9.78
C HIS A 83 9.50 -4.16 10.87
N ALA A 84 9.13 -5.00 11.84
CA ALA A 84 8.04 -4.75 12.78
C ALA A 84 6.78 -4.28 12.02
N ASN A 85 5.95 -3.45 12.62
CA ASN A 85 4.82 -2.85 11.91
C ASN A 85 5.23 -1.65 11.04
N GLY A 86 6.46 -1.62 10.52
CA GLY A 86 7.04 -0.50 9.75
C GLY A 86 8.04 0.36 10.54
N GLY A 87 8.13 0.18 11.85
CA GLY A 87 9.08 0.88 12.73
C GLY A 87 10.53 0.38 12.63
N GLY A 88 10.79 -0.67 11.87
CA GLY A 88 12.12 -1.27 11.72
C GLY A 88 12.45 -2.30 12.80
N GLY A 89 13.67 -2.83 12.74
CA GLY A 89 14.15 -3.88 13.63
C GLY A 89 15.37 -4.58 13.02
N MET A 90 15.19 -5.84 12.61
CA MET A 90 16.21 -6.56 11.83
C MET A 90 16.38 -5.95 10.43
N GLY A 91 15.27 -5.52 9.84
CA GLY A 91 15.24 -4.72 8.61
C GLY A 91 15.11 -3.22 8.92
N PRO A 92 15.40 -2.34 7.95
CA PRO A 92 15.22 -0.90 8.11
C PRO A 92 13.77 -0.52 8.41
N ALA A 93 13.58 0.63 9.05
CA ALA A 93 12.24 1.23 9.17
C ALA A 93 11.68 1.56 7.79
N LEU A 94 10.40 1.24 7.59
CA LEU A 94 9.65 1.49 6.35
C LEU A 94 8.76 2.73 6.46
N MET A 95 8.62 3.26 7.68
CA MET A 95 7.89 4.49 7.98
C MET A 95 8.75 5.76 7.87
N ASP A 96 10.06 5.61 7.75
CA ASP A 96 11.00 6.74 7.71
C ASP A 96 11.05 7.42 6.33
N GLU A 97 11.49 8.68 6.32
CA GLU A 97 11.73 9.44 5.08
C GLU A 97 12.97 8.95 4.32
N LYS A 98 13.84 8.17 4.96
CA LYS A 98 15.12 7.72 4.40
C LYS A 98 14.98 6.35 3.71
N TRP A 99 14.87 6.37 2.40
CA TRP A 99 14.80 5.16 1.57
C TRP A 99 16.17 4.80 0.98
N LEU A 100 16.63 3.56 1.20
CA LEU A 100 17.92 3.08 0.70
C LEU A 100 17.90 2.77 -0.80
N TYR A 101 16.75 2.31 -1.31
CA TYR A 101 16.60 1.80 -2.69
C TYR A 101 15.55 2.58 -3.50
N GLY A 102 15.16 3.77 -3.03
CA GLY A 102 14.07 4.56 -3.59
C GLY A 102 12.76 4.37 -2.83
N SER A 103 11.90 5.39 -2.91
CA SER A 103 10.59 5.46 -2.24
C SER A 103 9.41 5.31 -3.19
N SER A 104 9.65 5.14 -4.50
CA SER A 104 8.59 4.94 -5.48
C SER A 104 8.02 3.52 -5.34
N ILE A 105 6.73 3.32 -5.62
CA ILE A 105 6.11 1.99 -5.52
C ILE A 105 6.81 0.96 -6.42
N GLU A 106 7.31 1.37 -7.59
CA GLU A 106 8.10 0.52 -8.49
C GLU A 106 9.40 0.05 -7.83
N SER A 107 10.09 0.96 -7.14
CA SER A 107 11.33 0.64 -6.44
C SER A 107 11.09 -0.31 -5.26
N ILE A 108 9.96 -0.14 -4.57
CA ILE A 108 9.53 -1.03 -3.47
C ILE A 108 9.14 -2.40 -4.03
N HIS A 109 8.37 -2.45 -5.11
CA HIS A 109 8.01 -3.68 -5.82
C HIS A 109 9.25 -4.46 -6.23
N ALA A 110 10.21 -3.81 -6.89
CA ALA A 110 11.47 -4.45 -7.28
C ALA A 110 12.27 -4.94 -6.07
N THR A 111 12.25 -4.19 -4.96
CA THR A 111 12.90 -4.59 -3.70
C THR A 111 12.27 -5.87 -3.13
N ILE A 112 10.95 -5.99 -3.12
CA ILE A 112 10.24 -7.18 -2.61
C ILE A 112 10.41 -8.35 -3.58
N ARG A 113 10.26 -8.11 -4.89
CA ARG A 113 10.39 -9.13 -5.93
C ARG A 113 11.79 -9.75 -5.94
N ASP A 114 12.83 -8.92 -6.01
CA ASP A 114 14.20 -9.37 -6.24
C ASP A 114 14.98 -9.56 -4.94
N GLY A 115 14.47 -9.05 -3.82
CA GLY A 115 15.20 -9.01 -2.55
C GLY A 115 16.31 -7.97 -2.55
N ARG A 116 17.04 -7.91 -1.43
CA ARG A 116 18.21 -7.03 -1.25
C ARG A 116 19.32 -7.75 -0.47
N PRO A 117 20.59 -7.39 -0.71
CA PRO A 117 21.70 -7.92 0.08
C PRO A 117 21.52 -7.61 1.56
N ASN A 118 22.21 -8.37 2.42
CA ASN A 118 22.14 -8.26 3.88
C ASN A 118 20.82 -8.73 4.52
N GLY A 119 20.17 -9.73 3.94
CA GLY A 119 19.14 -10.52 4.64
C GLY A 119 17.69 -10.31 4.21
N MET A 120 17.40 -9.46 3.22
CA MET A 120 16.05 -9.36 2.65
C MET A 120 15.87 -10.39 1.52
N PRO A 121 15.03 -11.43 1.70
CA PRO A 121 14.86 -12.48 0.69
C PRO A 121 14.08 -11.99 -0.53
N SER A 122 14.28 -12.66 -1.66
CA SER A 122 13.47 -12.49 -2.87
C SER A 122 12.12 -13.20 -2.75
N PHE A 123 11.04 -12.53 -3.12
CA PHE A 123 9.68 -13.07 -3.11
C PHE A 123 9.09 -13.31 -4.50
N GLY A 124 9.77 -12.91 -5.59
CA GLY A 124 9.23 -12.97 -6.96
C GLY A 124 8.82 -14.36 -7.46
N GLN A 125 9.34 -15.43 -6.86
CA GLN A 125 8.96 -16.82 -7.18
C GLN A 125 7.99 -17.44 -6.15
N LYS A 126 7.65 -16.70 -5.10
CA LYS A 126 6.83 -17.16 -3.97
C LYS A 126 5.47 -16.47 -3.91
N ILE A 127 5.42 -15.22 -4.38
CA ILE A 127 4.25 -14.36 -4.33
C ILE A 127 3.88 -13.97 -5.77
N PRO A 128 2.60 -14.07 -6.17
CA PRO A 128 2.14 -13.56 -7.46
C PRO A 128 2.45 -12.06 -7.61
N ASP A 129 2.78 -11.62 -8.83
CA ASP A 129 3.21 -10.23 -9.08
C ASP A 129 2.23 -9.17 -8.56
N ASP A 130 0.92 -9.37 -8.77
CA ASP A 130 -0.11 -8.43 -8.31
C ASP A 130 -0.13 -8.29 -6.78
N GLN A 131 0.12 -9.37 -6.05
CA GLN A 131 0.22 -9.34 -4.59
C GLN A 131 1.50 -8.63 -4.11
N ILE A 132 2.57 -8.64 -4.92
CA ILE A 132 3.76 -7.82 -4.66
C ILE A 132 3.44 -6.33 -4.86
N TRP A 133 2.61 -5.98 -5.83
CA TRP A 133 2.12 -4.60 -5.99
C TRP A 133 1.25 -4.15 -4.82
N GLU A 134 0.37 -5.01 -4.31
CA GLU A 134 -0.42 -4.74 -3.10
C GLU A 134 0.48 -4.50 -1.87
N LEU A 135 1.49 -5.35 -1.68
CA LEU A 135 2.50 -5.17 -0.64
C LEU A 135 3.25 -3.84 -0.80
N ALA A 136 3.68 -3.52 -2.02
CA ALA A 136 4.43 -2.30 -2.30
C ALA A 136 3.60 -1.04 -2.02
N ALA A 137 2.32 -1.03 -2.42
CA ALA A 137 1.39 0.05 -2.12
C ALA A 137 1.22 0.25 -0.61
N TYR A 138 1.00 -0.84 0.15
CA TYR A 138 0.86 -0.78 1.60
C TYR A 138 2.13 -0.29 2.29
N VAL A 139 3.31 -0.80 1.90
CA VAL A 139 4.60 -0.37 2.46
C VAL A 139 4.84 1.12 2.22
N ARG A 140 4.51 1.62 1.03
CA ARG A 140 4.61 3.05 0.74
C ARG A 140 3.64 3.89 1.59
N ALA A 141 2.46 3.35 1.90
CA ALA A 141 1.50 3.99 2.80
C ALA A 141 2.00 4.09 4.24
N LEU A 142 2.80 3.14 4.72
CA LEU A 142 3.38 3.20 6.07
C LEU A 142 4.27 4.43 6.26
N GLY A 143 5.06 4.78 5.24
CA GLY A 143 5.89 6.00 5.25
C GLY A 143 5.14 7.29 4.93
N GLY A 144 3.80 7.27 4.86
CA GLY A 144 3.00 8.45 4.52
C GLY A 144 3.15 8.90 3.06
N ASN A 145 3.74 8.08 2.18
CA ASN A 145 4.06 8.42 0.79
C ASN A 145 2.99 7.93 -0.21
N ALA A 146 1.83 7.51 0.28
CA ALA A 146 0.67 7.08 -0.52
C ALA A 146 -0.46 8.13 -0.47
N PRO A 147 -1.34 8.20 -1.49
CA PRO A 147 -2.46 9.12 -1.49
C PRO A 147 -3.41 8.87 -0.30
N SER A 148 -3.72 9.93 0.44
CA SER A 148 -4.56 9.86 1.66
C SER A 148 -5.97 9.33 1.42
N SER A 149 -6.47 9.34 0.17
CA SER A 149 -7.79 8.83 -0.21
C SER A 149 -7.88 7.30 -0.20
N ALA A 150 -6.74 6.60 -0.19
CA ALA A 150 -6.67 5.14 -0.35
C ALA A 150 -5.88 4.44 0.77
N ALA A 151 -5.17 5.19 1.62
CA ALA A 151 -4.49 4.63 2.77
C ALA A 151 -5.49 3.81 3.62
N PRO A 152 -5.14 2.58 4.04
CA PRO A 152 -6.04 1.77 4.85
C PRO A 152 -6.36 2.57 6.12
N GLN A 153 -7.65 2.73 6.43
CA GLN A 153 -8.11 3.49 7.61
C GLN A 153 -7.27 3.09 8.82
N ARG A 154 -6.50 4.06 9.31
CA ARG A 154 -5.55 3.85 10.40
C ARG A 154 -6.33 3.44 11.63
N ASN A 155 -5.90 2.36 12.28
CA ASN A 155 -6.14 2.20 13.69
C ASN A 155 -5.26 3.25 14.40
N ASP A 156 -5.90 4.30 14.93
CA ASP A 156 -5.33 5.55 15.47
C ASP A 156 -4.37 5.41 16.68
N GLY A 157 -3.66 4.28 16.79
CA GLY A 157 -2.70 3.99 17.87
C GLY A 157 -1.22 4.11 17.51
N MET A 158 -0.85 4.33 16.24
CA MET A 158 0.55 4.57 15.86
C MET A 158 0.74 6.03 15.45
N MET A 159 1.13 6.85 16.42
CA MET A 159 1.71 8.17 16.16
C MET A 159 3.07 7.98 15.49
N VAL A 160 3.28 8.59 14.33
CA VAL A 160 4.61 8.76 13.75
C VAL A 160 5.35 9.73 14.66
N HIS A 161 6.14 9.22 15.59
CA HIS A 161 7.11 10.02 16.32
C HIS A 161 8.43 10.02 15.57
N PRO A 162 9.12 11.17 15.46
CA PRO A 162 10.51 11.20 15.03
C PRO A 162 11.32 10.21 15.87
N SER A 163 12.20 9.44 15.23
CA SER A 163 13.09 8.53 15.95
C SER A 163 13.88 9.31 17.01
N GLU A 164 14.13 8.67 18.14
CA GLU A 164 14.89 9.21 19.27
C GLU A 164 16.27 9.77 18.87
N ASN A 165 16.85 9.28 17.78
CA ASN A 165 18.08 9.79 17.17
C ASN A 165 17.93 11.13 16.43
N ARG A 166 16.69 11.63 16.29
CA ARG A 166 16.32 12.94 15.72
C ARG A 166 15.82 13.90 16.81
N LEU A 167 15.74 13.46 18.07
CA LEU A 167 15.49 14.39 19.17
C LEU A 167 16.74 15.26 19.34
N PRO A 168 16.60 16.58 19.49
CA PRO A 168 17.74 17.42 19.78
C PRO A 168 18.33 16.98 21.12
N ASP A 169 19.67 16.96 21.24
CA ASP A 169 20.38 16.52 22.44
C ASP A 169 19.69 17.06 23.70
N ALA A 170 19.52 16.23 24.73
CA ALA A 170 18.85 16.62 25.98
C ALA A 170 19.44 17.91 26.62
N ALA A 171 20.63 18.33 26.21
CA ALA A 171 21.26 19.61 26.55
C ALA A 171 20.55 20.86 25.98
N THR A 172 19.68 20.73 24.98
CA THR A 172 19.03 21.84 24.27
C THR A 172 17.55 22.04 24.65
N LEU A 173 16.95 21.12 25.41
CA LEU A 173 15.56 21.20 25.88
C LEU A 173 15.34 22.17 27.06
N GLY A 174 16.26 23.12 27.27
CA GLY A 174 16.26 24.01 28.44
C GLY A 174 16.55 25.49 28.18
N LYS A 175 16.64 25.95 26.92
CA LYS A 175 16.75 27.39 26.63
C LYS A 175 15.70 27.81 25.62
N SER A 176 14.56 28.23 26.13
CA SER A 176 13.63 29.10 25.41
C SER A 176 14.28 30.48 25.23
N PRO A 177 14.30 31.07 24.02
CA PRO A 177 14.25 32.52 23.88
C PRO A 177 12.84 33.05 24.19
#